data_AF-A0A6P8NXV7-F1
#
_entry.id   AF-A0A6P8NXV7-F1
#
_cell.length_a   1.000
_cell.length_b   1.000
_cell.length_c   1.000
_cell.angle_alpha   90.00
_cell.angle_beta   90.00
_cell.angle_gamma   90.00
#
_symmetry.space_group_name_H-M   'P 1'
#
loop_
_entity.id
_entity.type
_entity.pdbx_description
1 polymer ?
#
loop_
_entity_poly.entity_id
_entity_poly.type
_entity_poly.pdbx_seq_one_letter_code
_entity_poly.pdbx_strand_id
1 'polypeptide(L)'
;MLFHIAAAAMLTNIAVMDIYSFHELPTNIVDMQLLSDESPLHRIFVYGTLKRGEPNHNLIQDVANGYAKFLGLGRTVVPYPLIIATHYNIPFLLKKPGFGHHVFGEVYDVDTKMLKKLDELEEHPTFYERSEEDLLIAPEGKTKSSDNFEEISTLTKVWIYFLPRFRASLLENPMYSSYSNEGSHGLKYCEKYARDPSYNHRSEVQ
;
A
#
# COMPACT_ATOMS: atom_id res chain seq x y z
N MET A 1 -7.23 -67.96 32.36
CA MET A 1 -7.70 -66.71 32.99
C MET A 1 -8.40 -65.91 31.89
N LEU A 2 -9.73 -65.99 31.71
CA LEU A 2 -10.80 -65.20 32.40
C LEU A 2 -10.47 -63.69 32.31
N PHE A 3 -11.21 -62.76 31.68
CA PHE A 3 -12.63 -62.55 31.31
C PHE A 3 -12.69 -61.73 29.98
N HIS A 4 -13.55 -61.97 28.98
CA HIS A 4 -14.95 -61.54 28.77
C HIS A 4 -15.31 -60.03 28.95
N ILE A 5 -15.44 -59.34 27.79
CA ILE A 5 -16.47 -58.39 27.28
C ILE A 5 -17.07 -57.30 28.21
N ALA A 6 -17.01 -56.04 27.77
CA ALA A 6 -18.10 -55.03 27.85
C ALA A 6 -17.72 -53.84 26.92
N ALA A 7 -18.45 -53.51 25.85
CA ALA A 7 -19.79 -52.91 25.73
C ALA A 7 -19.79 -51.36 25.82
N ALA A 8 -20.61 -50.79 24.94
CA ALA A 8 -20.64 -49.40 24.48
C ALA A 8 -21.25 -48.39 25.47
N ALA A 9 -21.01 -47.10 25.24
CA ALA A 9 -22.02 -46.04 25.42
C ALA A 9 -21.63 -44.74 24.68
N MET A 10 -22.58 -44.21 23.92
CA MET A 10 -22.60 -42.92 23.25
C MET A 10 -23.17 -41.83 24.17
N LEU A 11 -22.79 -40.57 23.88
CA LEU A 11 -23.53 -39.30 24.07
C LEU A 11 -23.82 -38.79 25.50
N THR A 12 -23.39 -37.54 25.77
CA THR A 12 -24.22 -36.35 26.11
C THR A 12 -23.27 -35.19 26.51
N ASN A 13 -23.12 -34.13 25.70
CA ASN A 13 -23.85 -32.86 25.76
C ASN A 13 -23.78 -32.13 27.12
N ILE A 14 -23.22 -30.90 27.16
CA ILE A 14 -23.75 -29.67 27.77
C ILE A 14 -22.63 -28.65 28.05
N ALA A 15 -22.87 -27.44 27.57
CA ALA A 15 -22.08 -26.23 27.76
C ALA A 15 -22.02 -25.79 29.23
N VAL A 16 -20.87 -25.29 29.67
CA VAL A 16 -20.79 -24.30 30.76
C VAL A 16 -19.80 -23.23 30.33
N MET A 17 -20.33 -22.04 30.05
CA MET A 17 -19.58 -20.79 29.98
C MET A 17 -18.97 -20.57 31.36
N ASP A 18 -17.64 -20.60 31.45
CA ASP A 18 -16.98 -20.21 32.69
C ASP A 18 -17.02 -18.70 32.84
N ILE A 19 -17.61 -18.34 33.97
CA ILE A 19 -18.01 -17.04 34.45
C ILE A 19 -16.76 -16.16 34.63
N TYR A 20 -16.67 -15.08 33.84
CA TYR A 20 -15.80 -13.97 34.18
C TYR A 20 -16.29 -13.36 35.50
N SER A 21 -15.39 -13.38 36.48
CA SER A 21 -15.51 -12.79 37.80
C SER A 21 -16.06 -11.36 37.74
N PHE A 22 -17.20 -11.14 38.40
CA PHE A 22 -17.75 -9.82 38.68
C PHE A 22 -16.83 -9.11 39.68
N HIS A 23 -15.96 -8.24 39.17
CA HIS A 23 -15.42 -7.12 39.95
C HIS A 23 -16.09 -5.84 39.45
N GLU A 24 -16.80 -5.19 40.37
CA GLU A 24 -17.50 -3.93 40.15
C GLU A 24 -16.53 -2.84 39.64
N LEU A 25 -16.86 -2.26 38.48
CA LEU A 25 -16.22 -1.06 37.94
C LEU A 25 -17.28 0.05 37.80
N PRO A 26 -16.92 1.31 38.11
CA PRO A 26 -17.87 2.39 38.23
C PRO A 26 -18.52 2.76 36.90
N THR A 27 -19.83 3.04 36.98
CA THR A 27 -20.70 3.50 35.90
C THR A 27 -20.24 4.85 35.35
N ASN A 28 -19.48 4.83 34.26
CA ASN A 28 -19.46 5.86 33.23
C ASN A 28 -18.92 5.26 31.92
N ILE A 29 -19.71 4.35 31.35
CA ILE A 29 -19.47 3.77 30.02
C ILE A 29 -20.30 4.57 29.03
N VAL A 30 -19.85 5.80 28.74
CA VAL A 30 -20.35 6.60 27.61
C VAL A 30 -19.18 7.34 26.97
N ASP A 31 -18.06 6.63 26.72
CA ASP A 31 -17.13 7.03 25.65
C ASP A 31 -16.14 5.92 25.28
N MET A 32 -16.65 4.71 25.01
CA MET A 32 -15.88 3.71 24.26
C MET A 32 -16.44 3.68 22.85
N GLN A 33 -16.28 4.81 22.18
CA GLN A 33 -16.66 5.02 20.80
C GLN A 33 -15.86 4.01 19.95
N LEU A 34 -16.58 3.01 19.43
CA LEU A 34 -16.20 2.12 18.32
C LEU A 34 -14.69 1.87 18.20
N LEU A 35 -14.18 0.83 18.85
CA LEU A 35 -12.96 0.20 18.37
C LEU A 35 -13.28 -0.37 16.99
N SER A 36 -12.93 0.39 15.95
CA SER A 36 -12.95 -0.09 14.57
C SER A 36 -12.09 -1.36 14.51
N ASP A 37 -12.61 -2.42 13.89
CA ASP A 37 -11.93 -3.69 13.61
C ASP A 37 -10.76 -3.54 12.59
N GLU A 38 -10.37 -2.30 12.32
CA GLU A 38 -9.33 -1.94 11.38
C GLU A 38 -7.98 -2.08 12.07
N SER A 39 -7.09 -2.85 11.44
CA SER A 39 -5.67 -2.88 11.81
C SER A 39 -5.15 -1.45 11.99
N PRO A 40 -4.43 -1.14 13.09
CA PRO A 40 -3.93 0.22 13.34
C PRO A 40 -2.92 0.67 12.29
N LEU A 41 -2.42 -0.27 11.48
CA LEU A 41 -1.46 -0.05 10.42
C LEU A 41 -2.06 -0.46 9.07
N HIS A 42 -1.78 0.38 8.08
CA HIS A 42 -2.13 0.23 6.68
C HIS A 42 -0.88 -0.09 5.90
N ARG A 43 -0.93 -1.13 5.07
CA ARG A 43 0.19 -1.47 4.21
C ARG A 43 0.07 -0.75 2.88
N ILE A 44 1.06 0.05 2.53
CA ILE A 44 1.08 0.84 1.30
C ILE A 44 2.25 0.42 0.41
N PHE A 45 2.06 0.55 -0.89
CA PHE A 45 3.11 0.41 -1.89
C PHE A 45 3.35 1.71 -2.63
N VAL A 46 4.60 2.17 -2.61
CA VAL A 46 5.03 3.40 -3.27
C VAL A 46 5.96 3.08 -4.43
N TYR A 47 5.64 3.59 -5.62
CA TYR A 47 6.38 3.33 -6.85
C TYR A 47 7.09 4.57 -7.41
N GLY A 48 6.69 5.77 -6.97
CA GLY A 48 7.11 7.05 -7.53
C GLY A 48 7.97 7.87 -6.58
N THR A 49 7.65 9.17 -6.48
CA THR A 49 8.45 10.18 -5.76
C THR A 49 8.60 9.96 -4.25
N LEU A 50 7.84 9.05 -3.67
CA LEU A 50 7.85 8.72 -2.23
C LEU A 50 8.88 7.64 -1.84
N LYS A 51 9.49 6.94 -2.81
CA LYS A 51 10.52 5.94 -2.53
C LYS A 51 11.78 6.57 -1.93
N ARG A 52 12.59 5.79 -1.21
CA ARG A 52 13.91 6.26 -0.70
C ARG A 52 14.75 6.82 -1.84
N GLY A 53 15.36 7.99 -1.60
CA GLY A 53 16.17 8.71 -2.58
C GLY A 53 15.39 9.53 -3.61
N GLU A 54 14.05 9.49 -3.59
CA GLU A 54 13.19 10.25 -4.48
C GLU A 54 12.68 11.55 -3.82
N PRO A 55 12.25 12.57 -4.60
CA PRO A 55 12.06 13.94 -4.11
C PRO A 55 11.09 14.13 -2.93
N ASN A 56 10.04 13.32 -2.84
CA ASN A 56 9.01 13.45 -1.80
C ASN A 56 9.20 12.49 -0.62
N HIS A 57 10.31 11.75 -0.55
CA HIS A 57 10.53 10.76 0.51
C HIS A 57 10.47 11.33 1.93
N ASN A 58 10.83 12.61 2.09
CA ASN A 58 10.78 13.32 3.38
C ASN A 58 9.40 13.26 4.04
N LEU A 59 8.31 13.18 3.25
CA LEU A 59 6.95 13.11 3.81
C LEU A 59 6.73 11.83 4.63
N ILE A 60 7.26 10.70 4.16
CA ILE A 60 7.16 9.39 4.86
C ILE A 60 8.12 9.33 6.05
N GLN A 61 9.27 10.00 5.97
CA GLN A 61 10.26 10.02 7.06
C GLN A 61 9.86 10.95 8.21
N ASP A 62 9.06 11.97 7.94
CA ASP A 62 8.69 12.95 8.94
C ASP A 62 7.71 12.37 9.97
N VAL A 63 8.22 12.15 11.19
CA VAL A 63 7.46 11.65 12.35
C VAL A 63 6.29 12.57 12.73
N ALA A 64 6.31 13.84 12.33
CA ALA A 64 5.19 14.74 12.53
C ALA A 64 3.99 14.38 11.64
N ASN A 65 4.21 13.70 10.50
CA ASN A 65 3.16 13.21 9.61
C ASN A 65 2.54 11.89 10.07
N GLY A 66 3.22 11.12 10.91
CA GLY A 66 2.74 9.86 11.48
C GLY A 66 3.82 8.79 11.51
N TYR A 67 3.41 7.55 11.80
CA TYR A 67 4.29 6.39 11.77
C TYR A 67 4.41 5.81 10.36
N ALA A 68 5.64 5.49 9.95
CA ALA A 68 5.93 4.70 8.76
C ALA A 68 7.09 3.74 9.01
N LYS A 69 6.94 2.49 8.60
CA LYS A 69 7.97 1.45 8.71
C LYS A 69 8.18 0.77 7.37
N PHE A 70 9.41 0.87 6.84
CA PHE A 70 9.81 0.14 5.65
C PHE A 70 9.80 -1.38 5.92
N LEU A 71 9.21 -2.14 4.99
CA LEU A 71 9.11 -3.60 5.07
C LEU A 71 10.00 -4.32 4.05
N GLY A 72 10.24 -3.69 2.91
CA GLY A 72 10.99 -4.30 1.82
C GLY A 72 10.62 -3.77 0.45
N LEU A 73 11.10 -4.50 -0.56
CA LEU A 73 10.85 -4.19 -1.96
C LEU A 73 9.57 -4.87 -2.42
N GLY A 74 8.82 -4.18 -3.26
CA GLY A 74 7.55 -4.63 -3.80
C GLY A 74 7.58 -4.76 -5.32
N ARG A 75 6.81 -5.70 -5.87
CA ARG A 75 6.52 -5.79 -7.30
C ARG A 75 5.05 -6.12 -7.54
N THR A 76 4.41 -5.40 -8.45
CA THR A 76 3.02 -5.67 -8.83
C THR A 76 2.86 -7.05 -9.47
N VAL A 77 1.85 -7.81 -9.02
CA VAL A 77 1.50 -9.11 -9.61
C VAL A 77 0.94 -8.92 -11.01
N VAL A 78 0.07 -7.91 -11.17
CA VAL A 78 -0.49 -7.51 -12.46
C VAL A 78 0.39 -6.39 -13.06
N PRO A 79 0.67 -6.40 -14.37
CA PRO A 79 1.38 -5.31 -15.00
C PRO A 79 0.48 -4.06 -15.10
N TYR A 80 1.10 -2.89 -14.90
CA TYR A 80 0.46 -1.58 -15.04
C TYR A 80 1.33 -0.61 -15.86
N PRO A 81 0.73 0.37 -16.55
CA PRO A 81 1.47 1.44 -17.19
C PRO A 81 1.95 2.43 -16.13
N LEU A 82 3.25 2.40 -15.82
CA LEU A 82 3.92 3.48 -15.09
C LEU A 82 4.60 4.39 -16.11
N ILE A 83 4.17 5.64 -16.16
CA ILE A 83 4.66 6.65 -17.10
C ILE A 83 5.17 7.88 -16.35
N ILE A 84 5.96 8.70 -17.03
CA ILE A 84 6.30 10.06 -16.60
C ILE A 84 5.60 11.01 -17.56
N ALA A 85 4.79 11.94 -17.03
CA ALA A 85 4.00 12.86 -17.84
C ALA A 85 3.90 14.24 -17.18
N THR A 86 3.17 15.13 -17.85
CA THR A 86 2.97 16.56 -17.53
C THR A 86 4.22 17.41 -17.69
N HIS A 87 4.02 18.73 -17.74
CA HIS A 87 5.09 19.72 -17.67
C HIS A 87 6.01 19.55 -16.44
N TYR A 88 5.53 18.88 -15.39
CA TYR A 88 6.24 18.69 -14.12
C TYR A 88 6.87 17.31 -13.96
N ASN A 89 6.88 16.46 -15.00
CA ASN A 89 7.51 15.13 -15.01
C ASN A 89 7.08 14.26 -13.81
N ILE A 90 5.76 14.21 -13.56
CA ILE A 90 5.17 13.45 -12.46
C ILE A 90 5.06 11.98 -12.88
N PRO A 91 5.45 11.02 -12.02
CA PRO A 91 5.20 9.61 -12.29
C PRO A 91 3.72 9.25 -12.03
N PHE A 92 3.08 8.62 -13.00
CA PHE A 92 1.70 8.15 -12.91
C PHE A 92 1.62 6.64 -13.12
N LEU A 93 0.97 5.94 -12.18
CA LEU A 93 0.53 4.56 -12.39
C LEU A 93 -0.92 4.59 -12.89
N LEU A 94 -1.12 4.31 -14.16
CA LEU A 94 -2.45 4.34 -14.78
C LEU A 94 -3.25 3.11 -14.36
N LYS A 95 -4.53 3.27 -14.02
CA LYS A 95 -5.42 2.15 -13.69
C LYS A 95 -5.83 1.36 -14.94
N LYS A 96 -4.87 0.65 -15.54
CA LYS A 96 -5.06 -0.24 -16.69
C LYS A 96 -4.38 -1.59 -16.43
N PRO A 97 -5.00 -2.47 -15.60
CA PRO A 97 -4.41 -3.76 -15.27
C PRO A 97 -4.18 -4.60 -16.54
N GLY A 98 -3.06 -5.32 -16.58
CA GLY A 98 -2.71 -6.19 -17.71
C GLY A 98 -1.94 -5.48 -18.84
N PHE A 99 -1.55 -4.22 -18.65
CA PHE A 99 -0.82 -3.42 -19.65
C PHE A 99 0.45 -2.82 -19.04
N GLY A 100 1.52 -2.65 -19.82
CA GLY A 100 2.79 -2.08 -19.33
C GLY A 100 3.69 -3.13 -18.68
N HIS A 101 4.18 -2.87 -17.46
CA HIS A 101 5.18 -3.70 -16.80
C HIS A 101 4.77 -4.07 -15.38
N HIS A 102 5.39 -5.11 -14.84
CA HIS A 102 5.39 -5.32 -13.38
C HIS A 102 6.19 -4.21 -12.73
N VAL A 103 5.53 -3.39 -11.92
CA VAL A 103 6.12 -2.18 -11.36
C VAL A 103 6.80 -2.49 -10.04
N PHE A 104 8.05 -2.10 -9.92
CA PHE A 104 8.86 -2.20 -8.71
C PHE A 104 8.75 -0.93 -7.87
N GLY A 105 8.77 -1.13 -6.56
CA GLY A 105 8.73 -0.06 -5.59
C GLY A 105 9.05 -0.54 -4.19
N GLU A 106 8.55 0.20 -3.21
CA GLU A 106 8.82 -0.03 -1.80
C GLU A 106 7.51 -0.22 -1.03
N VAL A 107 7.56 -1.03 0.02
CA VAL A 107 6.39 -1.29 0.89
C VAL A 107 6.64 -0.73 2.28
N TYR A 108 5.62 -0.06 2.82
CA TYR A 108 5.62 0.48 4.16
C TYR A 108 4.35 0.05 4.91
N ASP A 109 4.48 -0.21 6.21
CA ASP A 109 3.33 -0.15 7.13
C ASP A 109 3.26 1.27 7.69
N VAL A 110 2.09 1.90 7.61
CA VAL A 110 1.85 3.28 8.05
C VAL A 110 0.65 3.37 8.97
N ASP A 111 0.65 4.27 9.94
CA ASP A 111 -0.55 4.53 10.75
C ASP A 111 -1.61 5.32 9.96
N THR A 112 -2.81 5.42 10.52
CA THR A 112 -3.92 6.19 9.93
C THR A 112 -3.58 7.68 9.74
N LYS A 113 -2.67 8.24 10.55
CA LYS A 113 -2.28 9.65 10.45
C LYS A 113 -1.40 9.88 9.22
N MET A 114 -0.40 9.03 9.03
CA MET A 114 0.47 9.04 7.85
C MET A 114 -0.32 8.73 6.59
N LEU A 115 -1.24 7.76 6.62
CA LEU A 115 -2.10 7.45 5.48
C LEU A 115 -2.93 8.68 5.03
N LYS A 116 -3.48 9.45 5.99
CA LYS A 116 -4.18 10.71 5.66
C LYS A 116 -3.26 11.75 5.02
N LYS A 117 -1.99 11.85 5.45
CA LYS A 117 -1.01 12.75 4.83
C LYS A 117 -0.65 12.34 3.40
N LEU A 118 -0.61 11.04 3.13
CA LEU A 118 -0.45 10.53 1.78
C LEU A 118 -1.69 10.81 0.92
N ASP A 119 -2.90 10.63 1.45
CA ASP A 119 -4.14 10.98 0.75
C ASP A 119 -4.20 12.48 0.40
N GLU A 120 -3.79 13.36 1.31
CA GLU A 120 -3.68 14.81 1.07
C GLU A 120 -2.65 15.13 -0.04
N LEU A 121 -1.49 14.46 -0.03
CA LEU A 121 -0.44 14.66 -1.04
C LEU A 121 -0.92 14.26 -2.44
N GLU A 122 -1.57 13.10 -2.55
CA GLU A 122 -2.02 12.49 -3.81
C GLU A 122 -3.38 13.03 -4.27
N GLU A 123 -3.98 13.95 -3.50
CA GLU A 123 -5.31 14.52 -3.75
C GLU A 123 -6.37 13.40 -3.90
N HIS A 124 -6.32 12.40 -3.04
CA HIS A 124 -7.28 11.30 -3.01
C HIS A 124 -8.63 11.75 -2.44
N PRO A 125 -9.79 11.35 -3.02
CA PRO A 125 -9.99 10.50 -4.21
C PRO A 125 -10.21 11.29 -5.52
N THR A 126 -9.88 12.58 -5.57
CA THR A 126 -10.24 13.43 -6.72
C THR A 126 -9.25 13.31 -7.88
N PHE A 127 -7.94 13.24 -7.61
CA PHE A 127 -6.92 13.10 -8.64
C PHE A 127 -6.40 11.67 -8.74
N TYR A 128 -5.84 11.13 -7.66
CA TYR A 128 -5.52 9.71 -7.53
C TYR A 128 -6.57 8.96 -6.72
N GLU A 129 -6.73 7.68 -7.00
CA GLU A 129 -7.56 6.77 -6.23
C GLU A 129 -6.69 5.67 -5.64
N ARG A 130 -6.75 5.46 -4.32
CA ARG A 130 -6.13 4.31 -3.70
C ARG A 130 -7.04 3.09 -3.84
N SER A 131 -6.46 1.95 -4.18
CA SER A 131 -7.16 0.67 -4.21
C SER A 131 -6.26 -0.43 -3.64
N GLU A 132 -6.85 -1.44 -2.98
CA GLU A 132 -6.11 -2.61 -2.55
C GLU A 132 -5.79 -3.54 -3.72
N GLU A 133 -4.54 -3.95 -3.82
CA GLU A 133 -4.05 -4.88 -4.85
C GLU A 133 -3.14 -5.92 -4.22
N ASP A 134 -3.06 -7.09 -4.86
CA ASP A 134 -2.09 -8.10 -4.47
C ASP A 134 -0.69 -7.74 -5.00
N LEU A 135 0.31 -7.78 -4.11
CA LEU A 135 1.69 -7.41 -4.38
C LEU A 135 2.65 -8.51 -3.90
N LEU A 136 3.72 -8.75 -4.65
CA LEU A 136 4.84 -9.57 -4.21
C LEU A 136 5.82 -8.72 -3.41
N ILE A 137 6.08 -9.11 -2.16
CA ILE A 137 6.97 -8.38 -1.24
C ILE A 137 8.17 -9.24 -0.86
N ALA A 138 9.37 -8.72 -1.04
CA ALA A 138 10.62 -9.37 -0.63
C ALA A 138 11.40 -8.49 0.37
N PRO A 139 11.96 -9.08 1.45
CA PRO A 139 12.87 -8.36 2.33
C PRO A 139 14.13 -7.91 1.58
N GLU A 140 14.49 -6.64 1.68
CA GLU A 140 15.60 -6.04 0.93
C GLU A 140 16.93 -6.82 1.09
N GLY A 141 17.26 -7.26 2.31
CA GLY A 141 18.50 -8.01 2.58
C GLY A 141 18.59 -9.40 1.94
N LYS A 142 17.47 -9.94 1.40
CA LYS A 142 17.45 -11.23 0.69
C LYS A 142 17.46 -11.06 -0.84
N THR A 143 17.22 -9.85 -1.34
CA THR A 143 17.19 -9.54 -2.77
C THR A 143 18.62 -9.32 -3.29
N LYS A 144 19.34 -10.41 -3.58
CA LYS A 144 20.71 -10.35 -4.12
C LYS A 144 20.78 -10.23 -5.65
N SER A 145 19.69 -10.59 -6.35
CA SER A 145 19.50 -10.42 -7.80
C SER A 145 18.00 -10.44 -8.14
N SER A 146 17.62 -9.88 -9.29
CA SER A 146 16.23 -9.87 -9.78
C SER A 146 15.66 -11.27 -10.00
N ASP A 147 16.52 -12.26 -10.27
CA ASP A 147 16.11 -13.61 -10.70
C ASP A 147 15.50 -14.46 -9.58
N ASN A 148 15.77 -14.13 -8.32
CA ASN A 148 15.24 -14.85 -7.16
C ASN A 148 14.07 -14.09 -6.48
N PHE A 149 13.58 -12.99 -7.07
CA PHE A 149 12.59 -12.14 -6.39
C PHE A 149 11.28 -12.88 -6.09
N GLU A 150 10.78 -13.68 -7.05
CA GLU A 150 9.52 -14.40 -6.87
C GLU A 150 9.58 -15.45 -5.75
N GLU A 151 10.64 -16.25 -5.71
CA GLU A 151 10.81 -17.33 -4.74
C GLU A 151 10.96 -16.81 -3.30
N ILE A 152 11.59 -15.65 -3.10
CA ILE A 152 11.74 -15.04 -1.77
C ILE A 152 10.57 -14.13 -1.40
N SER A 153 9.62 -13.90 -2.30
CA SER A 153 8.52 -12.97 -2.10
C SER A 153 7.32 -13.61 -1.43
N THR A 154 6.57 -12.80 -0.68
CA THR A 154 5.27 -13.17 -0.13
C THR A 154 4.19 -12.34 -0.81
N LEU A 155 3.09 -13.00 -1.21
CA LEU A 155 1.90 -12.33 -1.74
C LEU A 155 1.17 -11.63 -0.61
N THR A 156 0.87 -10.34 -0.75
CA THR A 156 0.28 -9.52 0.31
C THR A 156 -0.61 -8.43 -0.29
N LYS A 157 -1.74 -8.15 0.36
CA LYS A 157 -2.60 -7.00 0.00
C LYS A 157 -1.99 -5.70 0.47
N VAL A 158 -1.97 -4.71 -0.42
CA VAL A 158 -1.43 -3.37 -0.16
C VAL A 158 -2.30 -2.31 -0.83
N TRP A 159 -2.31 -1.11 -0.25
CA TRP A 159 -2.87 0.07 -0.90
C TRP A 159 -1.90 0.64 -1.93
N ILE A 160 -2.42 0.96 -3.12
CA ILE A 160 -1.67 1.60 -4.21
C ILE A 160 -2.47 2.78 -4.73
N TYR A 161 -1.83 3.94 -4.92
CA TYR A 161 -2.43 5.09 -5.58
C TYR A 161 -2.36 4.94 -7.11
N PHE A 162 -3.50 4.97 -7.78
CA PHE A 162 -3.60 4.94 -9.23
C PHE A 162 -4.20 6.23 -9.77
N LEU A 163 -3.88 6.56 -11.02
CA LEU A 163 -4.65 7.53 -11.80
C LEU A 163 -5.82 6.78 -12.47
N PRO A 164 -7.08 6.89 -11.96
CA PRO A 164 -8.18 6.03 -12.39
C PRO A 164 -8.74 6.44 -13.76
N ARG A 165 -8.76 7.75 -14.04
CA ARG A 165 -9.20 8.34 -15.31
C ARG A 165 -8.00 9.00 -15.96
N PHE A 166 -7.79 8.73 -17.23
CA PHE A 166 -6.66 9.25 -17.98
C PHE A 166 -6.96 9.31 -19.48
N ARG A 167 -6.24 10.18 -20.20
CA ARG A 167 -6.29 10.27 -21.66
C ARG A 167 -5.65 9.06 -22.32
N ALA A 168 -6.30 8.52 -23.35
CA ALA A 168 -5.81 7.34 -24.06
C ALA A 168 -4.41 7.54 -24.66
N SER A 169 -4.06 8.75 -25.11
CA SER A 169 -2.74 9.09 -25.65
C SER A 169 -1.60 8.88 -24.66
N LEU A 170 -1.85 8.89 -23.34
CA LEU A 170 -0.82 8.60 -22.34
C LEU A 170 -0.27 7.18 -22.44
N LEU A 171 -1.00 6.27 -23.09
CA LEU A 171 -0.55 4.89 -23.31
C LEU A 171 0.52 4.79 -24.42
N GLU A 172 0.78 5.87 -25.14
CA GLU A 172 1.85 5.95 -26.15
C GLU A 172 3.18 6.41 -25.52
N ASN A 173 3.15 6.89 -24.26
CA ASN A 173 4.35 7.33 -23.56
C ASN A 173 5.27 6.14 -23.20
N PRO A 174 6.58 6.39 -23.04
CA PRO A 174 7.50 5.40 -22.48
C PRO A 174 7.00 4.89 -21.12
N MET A 175 7.02 3.57 -20.97
CA MET A 175 6.61 2.89 -19.75
C MET A 175 7.81 2.35 -19.00
N TYR A 176 7.75 2.41 -17.67
CA TYR A 176 8.86 2.07 -16.81
C TYR A 176 8.47 0.92 -15.89
N SER A 177 9.40 0.01 -15.62
CA SER A 177 9.24 -0.99 -14.56
C SER A 177 9.61 -0.44 -13.18
N SER A 178 10.40 0.64 -13.11
CA SER A 178 10.73 1.34 -11.88
C SER A 178 11.00 2.81 -12.19
N TYR A 179 10.39 3.72 -11.44
CA TYR A 179 10.67 5.15 -11.56
C TYR A 179 11.97 5.51 -10.84
N SER A 180 12.74 6.45 -11.41
CA SER A 180 13.72 7.20 -10.65
C SER A 180 13.88 8.62 -11.18
N ASN A 181 13.91 9.62 -10.30
CA ASN A 181 14.18 11.00 -10.69
C ASN A 181 15.56 11.18 -11.35
N GLU A 182 16.53 10.33 -10.98
CA GLU A 182 17.87 10.28 -11.57
C GLU A 182 17.96 9.29 -12.76
N GLY A 183 16.82 8.82 -13.27
CA GLY A 183 16.75 7.86 -14.35
C GLY A 183 17.33 8.36 -15.68
N SER A 184 17.71 7.43 -16.55
CA SER A 184 18.31 7.70 -17.86
C SER A 184 17.39 8.44 -18.85
N HIS A 185 16.11 8.60 -18.50
CA HIS A 185 15.15 9.40 -19.27
C HIS A 185 15.44 10.92 -19.20
N GLY A 186 16.20 11.40 -18.22
CA GLY A 186 16.54 12.82 -18.08
C GLY A 186 15.37 13.74 -17.64
N LEU A 187 14.15 13.20 -17.54
CA LEU A 187 12.95 13.90 -17.06
C LEU A 187 12.97 14.08 -15.52
N LYS A 188 13.43 15.24 -15.05
CA LYS A 188 13.45 15.61 -13.62
C LYS A 188 12.09 16.06 -13.12
N TYR A 189 11.65 15.46 -12.01
CA TYR A 189 10.46 15.88 -11.27
C TYR A 189 10.56 17.33 -10.84
N CYS A 190 9.50 18.10 -11.12
CA CYS A 190 9.35 19.46 -10.63
C CYS A 190 8.57 19.44 -9.31
N GLU A 191 9.22 19.83 -8.22
CA GLU A 191 8.65 19.88 -6.88
C GLU A 191 7.48 20.86 -6.78
N LYS A 192 6.48 20.57 -5.92
CA LYS A 192 5.25 21.35 -5.83
C LYS A 192 5.48 22.85 -5.60
N TYR A 193 6.49 23.24 -4.81
CA TYR A 193 6.80 24.66 -4.53
C TYR A 193 7.35 25.44 -5.73
N ALA A 194 7.90 24.74 -6.74
CA ALA A 194 8.50 25.34 -7.93
C ALA A 194 7.50 25.43 -9.10
N ARG A 195 6.28 24.93 -8.93
CA ARG A 195 5.24 24.88 -9.98
C ARG A 195 4.54 26.22 -10.10
N ASP A 196 4.15 26.57 -11.31
CA ASP A 196 3.24 27.69 -11.56
C ASP A 196 1.84 27.34 -10.99
N PRO A 197 1.34 28.07 -9.98
CA PRO A 197 0.03 27.81 -9.38
C PRO A 197 -1.14 28.05 -10.35
N SER A 198 -0.93 28.84 -11.41
CA SER A 198 -1.95 29.12 -12.41
C SER A 198 -2.04 28.03 -13.51
N TYR A 199 -1.02 27.17 -13.61
CA TYR A 199 -0.96 26.14 -14.63
C TYR A 199 -1.64 24.83 -14.19
N ASN A 200 -2.72 24.47 -14.89
CA ASN A 200 -3.44 23.23 -14.63
C ASN A 200 -2.86 22.02 -15.39
N HIS A 201 -1.74 21.50 -14.89
CA HIS A 201 -1.11 20.28 -15.41
C HIS A 201 -2.01 19.03 -15.38
N ARG A 202 -3.08 19.00 -14.56
CA ARG A 202 -4.04 17.88 -14.53
C ARG A 202 -4.74 17.69 -15.88
N SER A 203 -4.94 18.80 -16.60
CA SER A 203 -5.52 18.79 -17.95
C SER A 203 -4.63 18.15 -19.01
N GLU A 204 -3.38 17.82 -18.70
CA GLU A 204 -2.51 17.07 -19.62
C GLU A 204 -2.80 15.56 -19.54
N VAL A 205 -3.31 15.08 -18.40
CA VAL A 205 -3.50 13.64 -18.12
C VAL A 205 -4.96 13.23 -18.04
N GLN A 206 -5.89 14.12 -17.66
CA GLN A 206 -7.33 13.87 -17.55
C GLN A 206 -8.17 14.64 -18.58
#